data_AF-A0AAW5N3K3-F1
#
_entry.id   AF-A0AAW5N3K3-F1
#
_cell.length_a   1.000
_cell.length_b   1.000
_cell.length_c   1.000
_cell.angle_alpha   90.00
_cell.angle_beta   90.00
_cell.angle_gamma   90.00
#
_symmetry.space_group_name_H-M   'P 1'
#
loop_
_entity.id
_entity.type
_entity.pdbx_description
1 polymer ?
#
loop_
_entity_poly.entity_id
_entity_poly.type
_entity_poly.pdbx_seq_one_letter_code
_entity_poly.pdbx_strand_id
1 'polypeptide(L)' 'YEAASEQHTDIVFGKVDTEAEQQLAAAARITSIPTLMAFRDGILVFSQPGALPAPALEQVIQAVRDLDMEDLRRQVE' A
#
# COMPACT_ATOMS: atom_id res chain seq x y z
N TYR A 1 -8.66 -7.80 -2.82
CA TYR A 1 -7.69 -7.39 -3.85
C TYR A 1 -8.38 -7.31 -5.21
N GLU A 2 -8.77 -8.43 -5.84
CA GLU A 2 -9.31 -8.47 -7.21
C GLU A 2 -10.51 -7.54 -7.42
N ALA A 3 -11.56 -7.66 -6.60
CA ALA A 3 -12.72 -6.78 -6.70
C ALA A 3 -12.38 -5.29 -6.52
N ALA A 4 -11.42 -4.96 -5.64
CA ALA A 4 -10.99 -3.57 -5.45
C ALA A 4 -10.19 -3.07 -6.65
N SER A 5 -9.35 -3.92 -7.26
CA SER A 5 -8.61 -3.56 -8.48
C SER A 5 -9.50 -3.34 -9.70
N GLU A 6 -10.66 -4.01 -9.76
CA GLU A 6 -11.66 -3.78 -10.82
C GLU A 6 -12.43 -2.47 -10.61
N GLN A 7 -12.64 -2.06 -9.36
CA GLN A 7 -13.40 -0.85 -9.02
C GLN A 7 -12.55 0.43 -9.10
N HIS A 8 -11.30 0.37 -8.64
CA HIS A 8 -10.38 1.52 -8.56
C HIS A 8 -9.36 1.49 -9.69
N THR A 9 -9.84 1.72 -10.93
CA THR A 9 -9.01 1.62 -12.15
C THR A 9 -7.92 2.69 -12.28
N ASP A 10 -7.97 3.74 -11.47
CA ASP A 10 -6.96 4.79 -11.36
C ASP A 10 -5.82 4.44 -10.38
N ILE A 11 -5.96 3.36 -9.61
CA ILE A 11 -4.94 2.87 -8.69
C ILE A 11 -4.23 1.67 -9.31
N VAL A 12 -2.90 1.66 -9.25
CA VAL A 12 -2.11 0.49 -9.63
C VAL A 12 -2.08 -0.50 -8.48
N PHE A 13 -2.69 -1.66 -8.69
CA PHE A 13 -2.62 -2.78 -7.77
C PHE A 13 -1.48 -3.71 -8.19
N GLY A 14 -0.50 -3.90 -7.30
CA GLY A 14 0.63 -4.81 -7.50
C GLY A 14 0.66 -5.95 -6.47
N LYS A 15 1.13 -7.12 -6.91
CA LYS A 15 1.54 -8.23 -6.03
C LYS A 15 3.02 -8.48 -6.26
N VAL A 16 3.76 -8.58 -5.18
CA VAL A 16 5.20 -8.91 -5.20
C VAL A 16 5.37 -10.24 -4.49
N ASP A 17 6.06 -11.17 -5.16
CA ASP A 17 6.53 -12.40 -4.54
C ASP A 17 7.83 -12.11 -3.79
N THR A 18 7.77 -12.17 -2.47
CA THR A 18 8.92 -11.88 -1.61
C THR A 18 10.00 -12.96 -1.63
N GLU A 19 9.67 -14.19 -2.05
CA GLU A 19 10.63 -15.28 -2.18
C GLU A 19 11.48 -15.10 -3.43
N ALA A 20 10.86 -14.63 -4.52
CA ALA A 20 11.53 -14.27 -5.76
C ALA A 20 12.29 -12.93 -5.65
N GLU A 21 11.67 -11.92 -5.04
CA GLU A 21 12.18 -10.55 -4.97
C GLU A 21 12.74 -10.20 -3.58
N GLN A 22 13.71 -10.98 -3.11
CA GLN A 22 14.22 -10.90 -1.73
C GLN A 22 14.83 -9.53 -1.39
N GLN A 23 15.51 -8.88 -2.34
CA GLN A 23 16.09 -7.55 -2.12
C GLN A 23 15.01 -6.49 -1.93
N LEU A 24 13.93 -6.55 -2.70
CA LEU A 24 12.79 -5.66 -2.56
C LEU A 24 12.07 -5.89 -1.23
N ALA A 25 11.85 -7.15 -0.86
CA ALA A 25 11.26 -7.51 0.43
C ALA A 25 12.12 -6.99 1.61
N ALA A 26 13.45 -7.10 1.52
CA ALA A 26 14.36 -6.56 2.53
C ALA A 26 14.33 -5.03 2.58
N ALA A 27 14.34 -4.34 1.43
CA ALA A 27 14.24 -2.90 1.35
C ALA A 27 12.92 -2.36 1.93
N ALA A 28 11.81 -3.07 1.66
CA ALA A 28 10.49 -2.79 2.21
C ALA A 28 10.32 -3.29 3.67
N ARG A 29 11.34 -3.91 4.26
CA ARG A 29 11.36 -4.45 5.63
C ARG A 29 10.20 -5.43 5.90
N ILE A 30 9.89 -6.28 4.93
CA ILE A 30 8.83 -7.28 5.08
C ILE A 30 9.26 -8.37 6.07
N THR A 31 8.54 -8.48 7.18
CA THR A 31 8.77 -9.49 8.23
C THR A 31 7.61 -10.47 8.38
N SER A 32 6.50 -10.24 7.69
CA SER A 32 5.29 -11.06 7.73
C SER A 32 4.58 -11.01 6.38
N ILE A 33 4.02 -12.14 5.97
CA ILE A 33 3.33 -12.27 4.68
C ILE A 33 1.91 -12.79 4.93
N PRO A 34 0.87 -12.19 4.33
CA PRO A 34 0.93 -11.00 3.45
C PRO A 34 1.19 -9.71 4.25
N THR A 35 1.77 -8.70 3.60
CA THR A 35 1.83 -7.31 4.09
C THR A 35 1.22 -6.40 3.03
N LEU A 36 0.31 -5.53 3.43
CA LEU A 36 -0.30 -4.53 2.56
C LEU A 36 0.44 -3.21 2.71
N MET A 37 0.85 -2.62 1.59
CA MET A 37 1.47 -1.31 1.53
C MET A 37 0.70 -0.43 0.55
N ALA A 38 0.59 0.87 0.85
CA ALA A 38 0.05 1.86 -0.08
C ALA A 38 1.06 2.99 -0.27
N PHE A 39 1.29 3.34 -1.52
CA PHE A 39 2.17 4.43 -1.91
C PHE A 39 1.36 5.52 -2.60
N ARG A 40 1.67 6.78 -2.30
CA ARG A 40 1.10 7.95 -2.96
C ARG A 40 2.22 8.93 -3.29
N ASP A 41 2.30 9.35 -4.56
CA ASP A 41 3.39 10.16 -5.09
C ASP A 41 4.80 9.63 -4.77
N GLY A 42 4.96 8.30 -4.76
CA GLY A 42 6.23 7.63 -4.43
C GLY A 42 6.55 7.54 -2.93
N ILE A 43 5.70 8.09 -2.06
CA ILE A 43 5.87 8.03 -0.61
C ILE A 43 5.04 6.87 -0.04
N LEU A 44 5.64 6.07 0.85
CA LEU A 44 4.92 5.04 1.60
C LEU A 44 4.03 5.69 2.66
N VAL A 45 2.71 5.59 2.50
CA VAL A 45 1.73 6.24 3.38
C VAL A 45 0.97 5.27 4.28
N PHE A 46 1.01 3.99 3.95
CA PHE A 46 0.37 2.93 4.73
C PHE A 46 1.19 1.65 4.62
N SER A 47 1.40 0.96 5.74
CA SER A 47 2.05 -0.35 5.78
C SER A 47 1.50 -1.16 6.96
N GLN A 48 0.82 -2.27 6.67
CA GLN A 48 0.26 -3.13 7.70
C GLN A 48 0.47 -4.61 7.35
N PRO A 49 1.03 -5.41 8.28
CA PRO A 49 1.07 -6.86 8.13
C PRO A 49 -0.33 -7.47 8.27
N GLY A 50 -0.61 -8.50 7.47
CA GLY A 50 -1.87 -9.22 7.43
C GLY A 50 -2.76 -8.86 6.24
N ALA A 51 -3.72 -9.74 5.97
CA ALA A 51 -4.73 -9.51 4.94
C ALA A 51 -5.87 -8.67 5.50
N LEU A 52 -6.35 -7.70 4.74
CA LEU A 52 -7.54 -6.93 5.09
C LEU A 52 -8.79 -7.51 4.41
N PRO A 53 -9.93 -7.58 5.11
CA PRO A 53 -11.22 -7.84 4.47
C PRO A 53 -11.59 -6.66 3.56
N ALA A 54 -12.47 -6.90 2.58
CA ALA A 54 -12.82 -5.90 1.56
C ALA A 54 -13.27 -4.53 2.13
N PRO A 55 -14.13 -4.45 3.16
CA PRO A 55 -14.53 -3.15 3.71
C PRO A 55 -13.36 -2.37 4.34
N ALA A 56 -12.42 -3.07 4.97
CA ALA A 56 -11.25 -2.44 5.56
C ALA A 56 -10.26 -1.98 4.48
N LEU A 57 -10.10 -2.77 3.41
CA LEU A 57 -9.29 -2.34 2.26
C LEU A 57 -9.86 -1.07 1.61
N GLU A 58 -11.19 -0.97 1.48
CA GLU A 58 -11.84 0.22 0.94
C GLU A 58 -11.60 1.45 1.81
N GLN A 59 -11.66 1.30 3.14
CA GLN A 59 -11.33 2.38 4.07
C GLN A 59 -9.88 2.85 3.92
N VAL A 60 -8.93 1.93 3.73
CA VAL A 60 -7.53 2.30 3.46
C VAL A 60 -7.41 3.06 2.15
N ILE A 61 -8.06 2.61 1.08
CA ILE A 61 -8.06 3.31 -0.21
C ILE A 61 -8.59 4.74 -0.03
N GLN A 62 -9.72 4.91 0.65
CA GLN A 62 -10.31 6.22 0.91
C GLN A 62 -9.37 7.11 1.74
N ALA A 63 -8.81 6.57 2.82
CA ALA A 63 -7.86 7.32 3.67
C ALA A 63 -6.60 7.75 2.90
N VAL A 64 -6.08 6.89 2.02
CA VAL A 64 -4.94 7.22 1.16
C VAL A 64 -5.29 8.34 0.17
N ARG A 65 -6.52 8.37 -0.37
CA ARG A 65 -7.00 9.44 -1.26
C ARG A 65 -7.21 10.76 -0.54
N ASP A 66 -7.70 10.73 0.69
CA ASP A 66 -8.01 11.92 1.49
C ASP A 66 -6.77 12.54 2.15
N LEU A 67 -5.62 11.85 2.09
CA LEU A 67 -4.38 12.34 2.67
C LEU A 67 -3.95 13.70 2.06
N ASP A 68 -3.59 14.65 2.92
CA ASP A 68 -2.97 15.91 2.49
C ASP A 68 -1.50 15.66 2.15
N MET A 69 -1.20 15.59 0.85
CA MET A 69 0.16 15.33 0.38
C MET A 69 1.08 16.54 0.52
N GLU A 70 0.56 17.77 0.62
CA GLU A 70 1.40 18.93 0.85
C GLU A 70 1.95 18.91 2.27
N ASP A 71 1.08 18.65 3.25
CA ASP A 71 1.49 18.53 4.65
C ASP A 71 2.42 17.32 4.85
N LEU A 72 2.08 16.17 4.26
CA LEU A 72 2.90 14.98 4.36
C LEU A 72 4.32 15.21 3.81
N ARG A 73 4.45 15.85 2.64
CA ARG A 73 5.77 16.15 2.05
C ARG A 73 6.62 17.03 2.96
N ARG A 74 6.02 18.03 3.61
CA ARG A 74 6.74 18.89 4.58
C ARG A 74 7.23 18.13 5.82
N GLN A 75 6.60 17.02 6.18
CA GLN A 75 7.00 16.20 7.34
C GLN A 75 8.11 15.19 7.01
N VAL A 76 8.31 14.88 5.72
CA VAL A 76 9.29 13.90 5.25
C VAL A 76 10.62 14.56 4.82
N GLU A 77 10.60 15.86 4.51
CA GLU A 77 11.80 16.71 4.30
C GLU A 77 12.54 17.02 5.60
#